data_AF-A0A8S3CDH7-F1
#
_entry.id   AF-A0A8S3CDH7-F1
#
_cell.length_a   1.000
_cell.length_b   1.000
_cell.length_c   1.000
_cell.angle_alpha   90.00
_cell.angle_beta   90.00
_cell.angle_gamma   90.00
#
_symmetry.space_group_name_H-M   'P 1'
#
loop_
_entity.id
_entity.type
_entity.pdbx_description
1 polymer ?
#
loop_
_entity_poly.entity_id
_entity_poly.type
_entity_poly.pdbx_seq_one_letter_code
_entity_poly.pdbx_strand_id
1 'polypeptide(L)'
;FYGFLHCWLNAFAEMLRFADRQFYSDWWTATSWSSYYRTWNIVVHDWLYTYVYRDCHKLLGVKYRLVSMYAVIFLSACVHEYIISLTFGYFYPILFVQFAVLGFISMLILPQRTQNYAFNVFIWASLFVGLGMQMCLYSIEWYARQNCPRYVNGPLDYFVPRSLFCRDSDVIKLSIPNNILHNHHDL
;
A
#
# COMPACT_ATOMS: atom_id res chain seq x y z
N PHE A 1 6.54 -1.44 -11.69
CA PHE A 1 6.87 -0.18 -12.37
C PHE A 1 7.01 -0.39 -13.88
N TYR A 2 8.13 -0.97 -14.35
CA TYR A 2 8.47 -1.05 -15.79
C TYR A 2 7.38 -1.72 -16.65
N GLY A 3 6.90 -2.91 -16.28
CA GLY A 3 5.91 -3.63 -17.09
C GLY A 3 4.60 -2.88 -17.32
N PHE A 4 4.10 -2.13 -16.32
CA PHE A 4 2.84 -1.40 -16.44
C PHE A 4 3.05 0.05 -16.90
N LEU A 5 3.78 0.87 -16.14
CA LEU A 5 3.92 2.30 -16.43
C LEU A 5 4.73 2.57 -17.69
N HIS A 6 5.76 1.76 -17.96
CA HIS A 6 6.58 1.94 -19.15
C HIS A 6 6.02 1.14 -20.32
N CYS A 7 5.95 -0.19 -20.24
CA CYS A 7 5.58 -1.01 -21.39
C CYS A 7 4.09 -0.90 -21.76
N TRP A 8 3.19 -1.13 -20.79
CA TRP A 8 1.76 -1.15 -21.07
C TRP A 8 1.23 0.22 -21.52
N LEU A 9 1.50 1.28 -20.76
CA LEU A 9 0.99 2.61 -21.14
C LEU A 9 1.57 3.13 -22.46
N ASN A 10 2.87 2.90 -22.74
CA ASN A 10 3.42 3.29 -24.05
C ASN A 10 2.85 2.46 -25.20
N ALA A 11 2.60 1.15 -25.01
CA ALA A 11 1.96 0.33 -26.03
C ALA A 11 0.57 0.86 -26.37
N PHE A 12 -0.24 1.21 -25.36
CA PHE A 12 -1.56 1.83 -25.59
C PHE A 12 -1.46 3.22 -26.19
N ALA A 13 -0.49 4.04 -25.78
CA ALA A 13 -0.26 5.35 -26.37
C ALA A 13 0.08 5.26 -27.87
N GLU A 14 0.90 4.29 -28.28
CA GLU A 14 1.21 4.04 -29.68
C GLU A 14 -0.03 3.55 -30.45
N MET A 15 -0.76 2.57 -29.91
CA MET A 15 -1.99 2.05 -30.52
C MET A 15 -3.07 3.13 -30.72
N LEU A 16 -3.19 4.04 -29.75
CA LEU A 16 -4.16 5.14 -29.78
C LEU A 16 -3.63 6.42 -30.45
N ARG A 17 -2.37 6.41 -30.94
CA ARG A 17 -1.67 7.59 -31.50
C ARG A 17 -1.67 8.79 -30.54
N PHE A 18 -1.56 8.52 -29.25
CA PHE A 18 -1.46 9.54 -28.22
C PHE A 18 -0.01 10.03 -28.12
N ALA A 19 0.18 11.33 -28.29
CA ALA A 19 1.51 11.95 -28.39
C ALA A 19 2.17 12.20 -27.02
N ASP A 20 1.40 12.41 -25.96
CA ASP A 20 1.94 12.65 -24.63
C ASP A 20 2.28 11.32 -23.93
N ARG A 21 3.58 11.05 -23.81
CA ARG A 21 4.10 9.77 -23.26
C ARG A 21 4.78 9.96 -21.91
N GLN A 22 4.62 11.13 -21.27
CA GLN A 22 5.29 11.43 -20.02
C GLN A 22 4.53 10.84 -18.82
N PHE A 23 4.46 9.51 -18.73
CA PHE A 23 3.75 8.81 -17.65
C PHE A 23 4.51 8.81 -16.31
N TYR A 24 5.83 8.96 -16.36
CA TYR A 24 6.73 9.05 -15.20
C TYR A 24 7.94 9.93 -15.55
N SER A 25 8.65 10.40 -14.54
CA SER A 25 9.91 11.15 -14.65
C SER A 25 10.98 10.50 -13.76
N ASP A 26 12.12 11.17 -13.55
CA ASP A 26 13.30 10.63 -12.87
C ASP A 26 13.09 10.50 -11.35
N TRP A 27 12.17 9.63 -10.94
CA TRP A 27 11.80 9.43 -9.54
C TRP A 27 12.93 8.79 -8.73
N TRP A 28 13.86 8.08 -9.38
CA TRP A 28 15.00 7.42 -8.73
C TRP A 28 16.05 8.41 -8.20
N THR A 29 16.12 9.62 -8.77
CA THR A 29 17.00 10.70 -8.28
C THR A 29 16.31 11.60 -7.26
N ALA A 30 15.08 11.27 -6.85
CA ALA A 30 14.35 12.07 -5.87
C ALA A 30 15.10 12.18 -4.54
N THR A 31 15.22 13.40 -4.04
CA THR A 31 15.87 13.76 -2.76
C THR A 31 14.84 14.19 -1.70
N SER A 32 13.56 14.17 -2.04
CA SER A 32 12.45 14.48 -1.13
C SER A 32 11.23 13.66 -1.51
N TRP A 33 10.40 13.33 -0.51
CA TRP A 33 9.14 12.61 -0.73
C TRP A 33 8.18 13.36 -1.65
N SER A 34 8.16 14.70 -1.58
CA SER A 34 7.36 15.50 -2.49
C SER A 34 7.79 15.35 -3.95
N SER A 35 9.09 15.21 -4.22
CA SER A 35 9.59 14.96 -5.58
C SER A 35 9.25 13.55 -6.04
N TYR A 36 9.42 12.56 -5.15
CA TYR A 36 9.10 11.16 -5.43
C TYR A 36 7.62 10.97 -5.84
N TYR A 37 6.68 11.49 -5.04
CA TYR A 37 5.24 11.36 -5.35
C TYR A 37 4.83 12.05 -6.65
N ARG A 38 5.53 13.11 -7.06
CA ARG A 38 5.27 13.84 -8.31
C ARG A 38 5.78 13.14 -9.57
N THR A 39 6.86 12.38 -9.44
CA THR A 39 7.62 11.84 -10.58
C THR A 39 7.39 10.35 -10.82
N TRP A 40 6.94 9.61 -9.80
CA TRP A 40 6.71 8.16 -9.91
C TRP A 40 5.59 7.78 -10.90
N ASN A 41 4.41 8.36 -10.72
CA ASN A 41 3.23 8.13 -11.57
C ASN A 41 2.53 9.46 -11.82
N ILE A 42 2.90 10.11 -12.91
CA ILE A 42 2.44 11.46 -13.25
C ILE A 42 0.94 11.46 -13.53
N VAL A 43 0.42 10.42 -14.17
CA VAL A 43 -1.02 10.32 -14.51
C VAL A 43 -1.89 10.40 -13.26
N VAL A 44 -1.59 9.59 -12.25
CA VAL A 44 -2.36 9.58 -10.99
C VAL A 44 -2.09 10.85 -10.18
N HIS A 45 -0.83 11.28 -10.15
CA HIS A 45 -0.46 12.51 -9.46
C HIS A 45 -1.22 13.73 -10.01
N ASP A 46 -1.27 13.91 -11.32
CA ASP A 46 -1.90 15.07 -11.96
C ASP A 46 -3.41 15.06 -11.80
N TRP A 47 -4.04 13.88 -11.81
CA TRP A 47 -5.45 13.74 -11.48
C TRP A 47 -5.72 14.16 -10.02
N LEU A 48 -4.95 13.63 -9.07
CA LEU A 48 -5.07 13.98 -7.65
C LEU A 48 -4.80 15.47 -7.41
N TYR A 49 -3.81 16.04 -8.08
CA TYR A 49 -3.47 17.45 -7.97
C TYR A 49 -4.59 18.35 -8.51
N THR A 50 -5.11 18.03 -9.70
CA THR A 50 -6.05 18.89 -10.43
C THR A 50 -7.46 18.86 -9.82
N TYR A 51 -7.93 17.69 -9.40
CA TYR A 51 -9.31 17.48 -8.94
C TYR A 51 -9.45 17.44 -7.42
N VAL A 52 -8.43 16.99 -6.70
CA VAL A 52 -8.53 16.85 -5.23
C VAL A 52 -7.79 18.00 -4.57
N TYR A 53 -6.47 18.10 -4.78
CA TYR A 53 -5.65 19.11 -4.10
C TYR A 53 -6.11 20.53 -4.41
N ARG A 54 -6.27 20.88 -5.70
CA ARG A 54 -6.60 22.24 -6.13
C ARG A 54 -7.97 22.68 -5.61
N ASP A 55 -8.94 21.79 -5.59
CA ASP A 55 -10.30 22.11 -5.15
C ASP A 55 -10.38 22.16 -3.61
N CYS A 56 -9.74 21.22 -2.90
CA CYS A 56 -9.57 21.33 -1.45
C CYS A 56 -8.85 22.62 -1.05
N HIS A 57 -7.80 23.01 -1.78
CA HIS A 57 -7.03 24.21 -1.49
C HIS A 57 -7.83 25.49 -1.73
N LYS A 58 -8.66 25.53 -2.77
CA LYS A 58 -9.60 26.64 -3.03
C LYS A 58 -10.67 26.76 -1.95
N LEU A 59 -11.21 25.64 -1.47
CA LEU A 59 -12.27 25.61 -0.45
C LEU A 59 -11.75 25.98 0.94
N LEU A 60 -10.61 25.42 1.35
CA LEU A 60 -10.03 25.63 2.68
C LEU A 60 -9.26 26.96 2.78
N GLY A 61 -8.76 27.47 1.65
CA GLY A 61 -7.95 28.68 1.59
C GLY A 61 -6.46 28.45 1.84
N VAL A 62 -5.66 29.47 1.50
CA VAL A 62 -4.18 29.39 1.39
C VAL A 62 -3.51 28.96 2.70
N LYS A 63 -4.11 29.26 3.85
CA LYS A 63 -3.58 28.97 5.19
C LYS A 63 -3.49 27.46 5.50
N TYR A 64 -4.29 26.62 4.84
CA TYR A 64 -4.41 25.19 5.14
C TYR A 64 -3.78 24.30 4.06
N ARG A 65 -2.64 24.73 3.50
CA ARG A 65 -1.88 23.95 2.51
C ARG A 65 -1.56 22.54 3.00
N LEU A 66 -1.08 22.39 4.24
CA LEU A 66 -0.72 21.08 4.80
C LEU A 66 -1.92 20.13 4.85
N VAL A 67 -3.10 20.64 5.25
CA VAL A 67 -4.35 19.86 5.30
C VAL A 67 -4.74 19.40 3.90
N SER A 68 -4.60 20.27 2.89
CA SER A 68 -4.90 19.92 1.50
C SER A 68 -3.94 18.84 0.96
N MET A 69 -2.65 18.92 1.31
CA MET A 69 -1.67 17.89 0.95
C MET A 69 -1.95 16.55 1.65
N TYR A 70 -2.30 16.58 2.93
CA TYR A 70 -2.62 15.39 3.70
C TYR A 70 -3.91 14.72 3.20
N ALA A 71 -4.94 15.50 2.86
CA ALA A 71 -6.19 14.97 2.30
C ALA A 71 -5.96 14.14 1.04
N VAL A 72 -5.03 14.55 0.18
CA VAL A 72 -4.68 13.83 -1.05
C VAL A 72 -3.96 12.51 -0.74
N ILE A 73 -2.99 12.51 0.18
CA ILE A 73 -2.32 11.27 0.61
C ILE A 73 -3.30 10.33 1.30
N PHE A 74 -4.18 10.86 2.14
CA PHE A 74 -5.20 10.08 2.85
C PHE A 74 -6.16 9.41 1.87
N LEU A 75 -6.70 10.18 0.91
CA LEU A 75 -7.57 9.63 -0.13
C LEU A 75 -6.85 8.54 -0.94
N SER A 76 -5.59 8.80 -1.32
CA SER A 76 -4.76 7.82 -2.01
C SER A 76 -4.61 6.54 -1.18
N ALA A 77 -4.32 6.66 0.12
CA ALA A 77 -4.17 5.52 1.03
C ALA A 77 -5.47 4.69 1.13
N CYS A 78 -6.63 5.35 1.23
CA CYS A 78 -7.93 4.66 1.24
C CYS A 78 -8.18 3.87 -0.05
N VAL A 79 -7.89 4.46 -1.22
CA VAL A 79 -8.11 3.80 -2.51
C VAL A 79 -7.17 2.60 -2.68
N HIS A 80 -5.89 2.73 -2.30
CA HIS A 80 -4.95 1.61 -2.37
C HIS A 80 -5.36 0.47 -1.44
N GLU A 81 -5.76 0.77 -0.21
CA GLU A 81 -6.24 -0.24 0.74
C GLU A 81 -7.51 -0.92 0.23
N TYR A 82 -8.44 -0.16 -0.37
CA TYR A 82 -9.65 -0.69 -0.97
C TYR A 82 -9.36 -1.69 -2.09
N ILE A 83 -8.48 -1.35 -3.02
CA ILE A 83 -8.10 -2.25 -4.14
C ILE A 83 -7.46 -3.53 -3.61
N ILE A 84 -6.54 -3.43 -2.65
CA ILE A 84 -5.88 -4.59 -2.03
C ILE A 84 -6.90 -5.46 -1.29
N SER A 85 -7.77 -4.84 -0.48
CA SER A 85 -8.77 -5.56 0.31
C SER A 85 -9.81 -6.26 -0.56
N LEU A 86 -10.14 -5.69 -1.73
CA LEU A 86 -10.99 -6.35 -2.73
C LEU A 86 -10.26 -7.51 -3.42
N THR A 87 -8.97 -7.36 -3.73
CA THR A 87 -8.19 -8.37 -4.45
C THR A 87 -7.94 -9.61 -3.59
N PHE A 88 -7.62 -9.42 -2.30
CA PHE A 88 -7.35 -10.51 -1.37
C PHE A 88 -8.60 -11.02 -0.63
N GLY A 89 -9.69 -10.25 -0.59
CA GLY A 89 -10.93 -10.66 0.08
C GLY A 89 -10.86 -10.60 1.62
N TYR A 90 -9.96 -9.81 2.17
CA TYR A 90 -9.90 -9.45 3.61
C TYR A 90 -9.33 -8.05 3.79
N PHE A 91 -9.61 -7.43 4.94
CA PHE A 91 -9.11 -6.10 5.28
C PHE A 91 -7.88 -6.21 6.19
N TYR A 92 -6.74 -5.69 5.74
CA TYR A 92 -5.51 -5.69 6.52
C TYR A 92 -4.72 -4.38 6.28
N PRO A 93 -4.98 -3.34 7.10
CA PRO A 93 -4.67 -1.94 6.79
C PRO A 93 -3.21 -1.53 6.98
N ILE A 94 -2.25 -2.41 6.66
CA ILE A 94 -0.82 -2.10 6.77
C ILE A 94 -0.42 -1.04 5.76
N LEU A 95 -0.89 -1.15 4.51
CA LEU A 95 -0.60 -0.15 3.50
C LEU A 95 -1.21 1.21 3.90
N PHE A 96 -2.47 1.22 4.34
CA PHE A 96 -3.11 2.44 4.83
C PHE A 96 -2.29 3.12 5.94
N VAL A 97 -1.89 2.38 6.98
CA VAL A 97 -1.10 2.92 8.10
C VAL A 97 0.25 3.44 7.60
N GLN A 98 0.92 2.71 6.73
CA GLN A 98 2.21 3.12 6.19
C GLN A 98 2.11 4.43 5.39
N PHE A 99 1.14 4.56 4.50
CA PHE A 99 0.95 5.77 3.70
C PHE A 99 0.43 6.95 4.55
N ALA A 100 -0.51 6.72 5.46
CA ALA A 100 -1.08 7.78 6.30
C ALA A 100 -0.06 8.30 7.32
N VAL A 101 0.65 7.41 8.02
CA VAL A 101 1.59 7.77 9.09
C VAL A 101 2.92 8.23 8.50
N LEU A 102 3.58 7.44 7.64
CA LEU A 102 4.86 7.85 7.06
C LEU A 102 4.69 9.02 6.08
N GLY A 103 3.58 9.07 5.34
CA GLY A 103 3.25 10.21 4.49
C GLY A 103 3.06 11.50 5.29
N PHE A 104 2.39 11.43 6.44
CA PHE A 104 2.23 12.60 7.31
C PHE A 104 3.54 13.02 7.97
N ILE A 105 4.29 12.07 8.55
CA ILE A 105 5.59 12.34 9.18
C ILE A 105 6.57 12.95 8.17
N SER A 106 6.63 12.39 6.96
CA SER A 106 7.50 12.91 5.90
C SER A 106 7.12 14.32 5.45
N MET A 107 5.85 14.70 5.50
CA MET A 107 5.41 16.06 5.20
C MET A 107 5.76 17.08 6.29
N LEU A 108 5.83 16.66 7.55
CA LEU A 108 6.11 17.53 8.69
C LEU A 108 7.60 17.72 8.97
N ILE A 109 8.36 16.63 8.95
CA ILE A 109 9.74 16.61 9.45
C ILE A 109 10.76 16.82 8.33
N LEU A 110 10.50 16.23 7.15
CA LEU A 110 11.49 16.22 6.08
C LEU A 110 11.38 17.49 5.24
N PRO A 111 12.51 18.13 4.89
CA PRO A 111 12.46 19.34 4.08
C PRO A 111 11.92 18.99 2.70
N GLN A 112 10.91 19.73 2.25
CA GLN A 112 10.23 19.49 0.97
C GLN A 112 11.13 19.76 -0.25
N ARG A 113 12.27 20.43 -0.05
CA ARG A 113 13.24 20.75 -1.10
C ARG A 113 14.66 20.66 -0.55
N THR A 114 15.33 19.54 -0.82
CA THR A 114 16.78 19.38 -0.60
C THR A 114 17.41 18.84 -1.88
N GLN A 115 18.69 19.09 -2.10
CA GLN A 115 19.46 18.49 -3.20
C GLN A 115 20.54 17.55 -2.65
N ASN A 116 20.32 17.02 -1.46
CA ASN A 116 21.32 16.26 -0.73
C ASN A 116 21.16 14.77 -1.05
N TYR A 117 22.23 14.13 -1.53
CA TYR A 117 22.26 12.71 -1.87
C TYR A 117 21.93 11.79 -0.68
N ALA A 118 22.21 12.22 0.56
CA ALA A 118 21.85 11.47 1.76
C ALA A 118 20.33 11.19 1.86
N PHE A 119 19.49 12.13 1.43
CA PHE A 119 18.04 11.92 1.42
C PHE A 119 17.59 10.99 0.29
N ASN A 120 18.34 10.91 -0.82
CA ASN A 120 18.07 9.92 -1.86
C ASN A 120 18.29 8.50 -1.30
N VAL A 121 19.42 8.26 -0.61
CA VAL A 121 19.69 6.98 0.07
C VAL A 121 18.62 6.67 1.11
N PHE A 122 18.18 7.66 1.89
CA PHE A 122 17.10 7.49 2.85
C PHE A 122 15.77 7.08 2.17
N ILE A 123 15.40 7.72 1.06
CA ILE A 123 14.20 7.34 0.28
C ILE A 123 14.34 5.90 -0.20
N TRP A 124 15.47 5.51 -0.79
CA TRP A 124 15.69 4.13 -1.20
C TRP A 124 15.56 3.13 -0.05
N ALA A 125 16.22 3.39 1.08
CA ALA A 125 16.12 2.54 2.27
C ALA A 125 14.66 2.40 2.74
N SER A 126 13.92 3.51 2.80
CA SER A 126 12.52 3.50 3.21
C SER A 126 11.59 2.78 2.22
N LEU A 127 11.87 2.86 0.91
CA LEU A 127 11.12 2.12 -0.11
C LEU A 127 11.38 0.63 0.01
N PHE A 128 12.61 0.20 0.22
CA PHE A 128 12.93 -1.22 0.42
C PHE A 128 12.29 -1.79 1.69
N VAL A 129 12.43 -1.09 2.82
CA VAL A 129 11.82 -1.52 4.08
C VAL A 129 10.30 -1.53 3.97
N GLY A 130 9.71 -0.48 3.38
CA GLY A 130 8.28 -0.36 3.20
C GLY A 130 7.69 -1.44 2.32
N LEU A 131 8.26 -1.67 1.13
CA LEU A 131 7.82 -2.73 0.23
C LEU A 131 8.07 -4.12 0.83
N GLY A 132 9.20 -4.34 1.50
CA GLY A 132 9.49 -5.59 2.18
C GLY A 132 8.48 -5.90 3.28
N MET A 133 8.16 -4.92 4.13
CA MET A 133 7.15 -5.05 5.18
C MET A 133 5.76 -5.39 4.61
N GLN A 134 5.34 -4.71 3.53
CA GLN A 134 4.06 -5.00 2.86
C GLN A 134 4.04 -6.44 2.33
N MET A 135 5.05 -6.83 1.54
CA MET A 135 5.12 -8.17 0.95
C MET A 135 5.09 -9.26 2.01
N CYS A 136 5.88 -9.13 3.07
CA CYS A 136 5.93 -10.11 4.16
C CYS A 136 4.59 -10.21 4.90
N LEU A 137 4.05 -9.07 5.36
CA LEU A 137 2.86 -9.08 6.22
C LEU A 137 1.59 -9.52 5.46
N TYR A 138 1.39 -9.06 4.22
CA TYR A 138 0.26 -9.54 3.40
C TYR A 138 0.40 -11.04 3.07
N SER A 139 1.62 -11.53 2.82
CA SER A 139 1.84 -12.96 2.55
C SER A 139 1.58 -13.82 3.80
N ILE A 140 2.07 -13.39 4.97
CA ILE A 140 1.83 -14.10 6.23
C ILE A 140 0.33 -14.19 6.52
N GLU A 141 -0.42 -13.09 6.35
CA GLU A 141 -1.87 -13.08 6.55
C GLU A 141 -2.58 -13.98 5.53
N TRP A 142 -2.16 -13.97 4.26
CA TRP A 142 -2.70 -14.84 3.22
C TRP A 142 -2.50 -16.32 3.55
N TYR A 143 -1.30 -16.72 3.97
CA TYR A 143 -1.01 -18.10 4.35
C TYR A 143 -1.70 -18.49 5.67
N ALA A 144 -1.79 -17.60 6.65
CA ALA A 144 -2.52 -17.84 7.88
C ALA A 144 -4.01 -18.10 7.62
N ARG A 145 -4.62 -17.41 6.64
CA ARG A 145 -6.02 -17.64 6.26
C ARG A 145 -6.27 -18.99 5.58
N GLN A 146 -5.27 -19.53 4.88
CA GLN A 146 -5.36 -20.86 4.27
C GLN A 146 -5.14 -21.98 5.28
N ASN A 147 -4.21 -21.80 6.22
CA ASN A 147 -3.76 -22.87 7.11
C ASN A 147 -4.46 -22.91 8.48
N CYS A 148 -5.09 -21.81 8.92
CA CYS A 148 -5.68 -21.72 10.26
C CYS A 148 -7.22 -21.71 10.22
N PRO A 149 -7.89 -22.37 11.19
CA PRO A 149 -9.34 -22.41 11.25
C PRO A 149 -9.93 -21.01 11.52
N ARG A 150 -11.18 -20.81 11.11
CA ARG A 150 -11.90 -19.53 11.35
C ARG A 150 -12.27 -19.44 12.83
N TYR A 151 -11.86 -18.37 13.50
CA TYR A 151 -12.19 -18.14 14.92
C TYR A 151 -13.51 -17.39 15.11
N VAL A 152 -13.89 -16.56 14.13
CA VAL A 152 -15.13 -15.78 14.14
C VAL A 152 -15.96 -16.16 12.93
N ASN A 153 -17.26 -16.41 13.15
CA ASN A 153 -18.21 -16.66 12.08
C ASN A 153 -18.90 -15.35 11.68
N GLY A 154 -19.05 -15.11 10.36
CA GLY A 154 -19.76 -13.95 9.82
C GLY A 154 -18.85 -12.86 9.22
N PRO A 155 -19.40 -11.67 8.91
CA PRO A 155 -18.66 -10.61 8.20
C PRO A 155 -17.49 -10.01 9.01
N LEU A 156 -17.44 -10.25 10.32
CA LEU A 156 -16.35 -9.79 11.18
C LEU A 156 -15.02 -10.53 10.90
N ASP A 157 -15.04 -11.74 10.34
CA ASP A 157 -13.83 -12.47 9.92
C ASP A 157 -13.05 -11.74 8.81
N TYR A 158 -13.70 -10.79 8.13
CA TYR A 158 -13.08 -9.92 7.14
C TYR A 158 -12.08 -8.92 7.77
N PHE A 159 -12.38 -8.43 8.97
CA PHE A 159 -11.61 -7.39 9.65
C PHE A 159 -10.62 -7.91 10.69
N VAL A 160 -10.79 -9.16 11.13
CA VAL A 160 -9.92 -9.78 12.13
C VAL A 160 -8.72 -10.44 11.45
N PRO A 161 -7.46 -10.01 11.72
CA PRO A 161 -6.27 -10.60 11.13
C PRO A 161 -5.99 -11.98 11.74
N ARG A 162 -5.83 -13.02 10.92
CA ARG A 162 -5.59 -14.38 11.42
C ARG A 162 -4.14 -14.63 11.81
N SER A 163 -3.20 -13.90 11.23
CA SER A 163 -1.77 -13.97 11.53
C SER A 163 -1.43 -13.69 13.00
N LEU A 164 -2.25 -12.88 13.70
CA LEU A 164 -2.02 -12.54 15.11
C LEU A 164 -2.61 -13.55 16.09
N PHE A 165 -3.62 -14.31 15.69
CA PHE A 165 -4.35 -15.23 16.58
C PHE A 165 -4.07 -16.71 16.30
N CYS A 166 -3.47 -17.03 15.14
CA CYS A 166 -3.14 -18.41 14.83
C CYS A 166 -2.01 -18.91 15.75
N ARG A 167 -2.28 -19.98 16.49
CA ARG A 167 -1.31 -20.67 17.34
C ARG A 167 -0.85 -21.95 16.63
N ASP A 168 0.43 -22.32 16.77
CA ASP A 168 1.01 -23.50 16.09
C ASP A 168 0.22 -24.80 16.35
N SER A 169 -0.44 -24.91 17.51
CA SER A 169 -1.30 -26.05 17.88
C SER A 169 -2.51 -26.25 16.95
N ASP A 170 -3.00 -25.19 16.33
CA ASP A 170 -4.21 -25.23 15.49
C ASP A 170 -3.90 -25.63 14.04
N VAL A 171 -2.67 -25.39 13.59
CA VAL A 171 -2.16 -25.83 12.27
C VAL A 171 -1.96 -27.34 12.25
N ILE A 172 -1.46 -27.92 13.35
CA ILE A 172 -1.19 -29.36 13.48
C ILE A 172 -2.50 -30.18 13.44
N LYS A 173 -3.59 -29.66 14.01
CA LYS A 173 -4.90 -30.33 14.02
C LYS A 173 -5.53 -30.49 12.63
N LEU A 174 -5.13 -29.66 11.66
CA LEU A 174 -5.57 -29.78 10.26
C LEU A 174 -4.73 -30.76 9.44
N SER A 175 -3.48 -31.01 9.85
CA SER A 175 -2.57 -31.95 9.18
C SER A 175 -2.79 -33.40 9.62
N ILE A 176 -3.27 -33.62 10.84
CA ILE A 176 -3.63 -34.95 11.34
C ILE A 176 -5.07 -35.24 10.91
N PRO A 177 -5.32 -36.21 10.01
CA PRO A 177 -6.70 -36.62 9.71
C PRO A 177 -7.36 -37.09 11.01
N ASN A 178 -8.59 -36.62 11.26
CA ASN A 178 -9.40 -36.93 12.45
C ASN A 178 -9.61 -38.44 12.74
N ASN A 179 -9.12 -39.34 11.88
CA ASN A 179 -9.14 -40.79 12.09
C ASN A 179 -8.07 -41.33 13.05
N ILE A 180 -7.12 -40.53 13.53
CA ILE A 180 -6.06 -41.01 14.46
C ILE A 180 -6.36 -40.65 15.91
N LEU A 181 -7.16 -39.61 16.16
CA LEU A 181 -7.49 -39.16 17.52
C LEU A 181 -8.59 -39.99 18.22
N HIS A 182 -9.36 -40.80 17.48
CA HIS A 182 -10.40 -41.66 18.06
C HIS A 182 -9.90 -43.03 18.53
N ASN A 183 -8.71 -43.48 18.13
CA ASN A 183 -8.23 -44.84 18.44
C ASN A 183 -7.37 -44.96 19.70
N HIS A 184 -7.18 -43.88 20.47
CA HIS A 184 -6.34 -43.90 21.68
C HIS A 184 -7.10 -43.78 23.00
N HIS A 185 -8.44 -43.84 22.98
CA HIS A 185 -9.26 -43.85 24.20
C HIS A 185 -9.98 -45.17 24.49
N ASP A 186 -9.81 -46.20 23.64
CA ASP A 186 -10.44 -47.53 23.80
C ASP A 186 -9.40 -48.67 23.86
N LEU A 187 -8.35 -48.53 24.69
CA LEU A 187 -7.46 -49.61 25.12
C LEU A 187 -6.96 -49.38 26.55
#